data_AF-T1A967-F1
#
_entry.id   AF-T1A967-F1
#
_cell.length_a   1.000
_cell.length_b   1.000
_cell.length_c   1.000
_cell.angle_alpha   90.00
_cell.angle_beta   90.00
_cell.angle_gamma   90.00
#
_symmetry.space_group_name_H-M   'P 1'
#
loop_
_entity.id
_entity.type
_entity.pdbx_description
1 polymer ?
#
loop_
_entity_poly.entity_id
_entity_poly.type
_entity_poly.pdbx_seq_one_letter_code
_entity_poly.pdbx_strand_id
1 'polypeptide(L)'
;KYAPIRSLLFRGSWSQGFRIPTISDFFAGQGQSFDPLVDPCVANPTLPNCPAHATQTVTQLPVTVGGNANLTPERAISRTIGFVYSPTYIPGFDVSADYYKVEVVNAISPGGIGPQNILDFCYSAVNLDCSLIQRSNANYKTNGEITDILSLNQNVGGIKTEGWDVNLDYRFPSTPIGDFKINADLTFTQNFVTSFLGVNPQGVPTEFTKEVAGSVTSLI
;
A
#
# COMPACT_ATOMS: atom_id res chain seq x y z
N LYS A 1 -29.40 -6.83 6.25
CA LYS A 1 -29.53 -7.98 7.19
C LYS A 1 -30.71 -8.81 6.76
N TYR A 2 -30.60 -10.13 6.75
CA TYR A 2 -31.66 -11.04 6.34
C TYR A 2 -31.61 -12.32 7.19
N ALA A 3 -32.71 -12.68 7.85
CA ALA A 3 -32.77 -13.84 8.73
C ALA A 3 -33.89 -14.79 8.27
N PRO A 4 -33.60 -15.78 7.41
CA PRO A 4 -34.62 -16.69 6.91
C PRO A 4 -35.17 -17.63 7.99
N ILE A 5 -34.36 -17.94 9.00
CA ILE A 5 -34.71 -18.72 10.19
C ILE A 5 -34.09 -18.07 11.42
N ARG A 6 -34.60 -18.39 12.62
CA ARG A 6 -34.11 -17.77 13.87
C ARG A 6 -32.65 -18.08 14.18
N SER A 7 -32.14 -19.21 13.71
CA SER A 7 -30.77 -19.66 13.94
C SER A 7 -29.76 -19.16 12.91
N LEU A 8 -30.19 -18.45 11.85
CA LEU A 8 -29.28 -18.03 10.77
C LEU A 8 -29.58 -16.58 10.37
N LEU A 9 -28.55 -15.74 10.44
CA LEU A 9 -28.59 -14.35 10.01
C LEU A 9 -27.52 -14.12 8.95
N PHE A 10 -27.93 -13.67 7.78
CA PHE A 10 -27.02 -13.12 6.77
C PHE A 10 -26.84 -11.61 6.97
N ARG A 11 -25.59 -11.17 6.88
CA ARG A 11 -25.20 -9.75 6.89
C ARG A 11 -24.41 -9.41 5.64
N GLY A 12 -24.65 -8.21 5.15
CA GLY A 12 -23.91 -7.62 4.05
C GLY A 12 -23.82 -6.13 4.29
N SER A 13 -22.66 -5.57 4.01
CA SER A 13 -22.41 -4.13 4.06
C SER A 13 -21.60 -3.71 2.84
N TRP A 14 -21.92 -2.53 2.35
CA TRP A 14 -21.14 -1.84 1.33
C TRP A 14 -21.02 -0.41 1.81
N SER A 15 -19.80 0.09 1.86
CA SER A 15 -19.52 1.47 2.24
C SER A 15 -18.42 2.06 1.39
N GLN A 16 -18.48 3.37 1.26
CA GLN A 16 -17.46 4.17 0.62
C GLN A 16 -17.05 5.28 1.56
N GLY A 17 -15.75 5.46 1.74
CA GLY A 17 -15.14 6.52 2.51
C GLY A 17 -14.08 7.25 1.72
N PHE A 18 -13.60 8.34 2.27
CA PHE A 18 -12.42 9.03 1.75
C PHE A 18 -11.61 9.61 2.91
N ARG A 19 -10.32 9.80 2.67
CA ARG A 19 -9.39 10.47 3.59
C ARG A 19 -8.80 11.67 2.87
N ILE A 20 -8.97 12.84 3.46
CA ILE A 20 -8.29 14.07 2.99
C ILE A 20 -6.83 13.99 3.43
N PRO A 21 -5.86 14.46 2.61
CA PRO A 21 -4.48 14.57 3.04
C PRO A 21 -4.37 15.41 4.33
N THR A 22 -3.47 15.03 5.20
CA THR A 22 -3.21 15.76 6.44
C THR A 22 -2.45 17.05 6.17
N ILE A 23 -2.38 17.96 7.16
CA ILE A 23 -1.58 19.19 7.04
C ILE A 23 -0.10 18.86 6.77
N SER A 24 0.43 17.81 7.39
CA SER A 24 1.78 17.32 7.11
C SER A 24 1.93 16.80 5.68
N ASP A 25 0.91 16.17 5.12
CA ASP A 25 0.99 15.67 3.75
C ASP A 25 1.10 16.82 2.73
N PHE A 26 0.41 17.93 2.99
CA PHE A 26 0.46 19.12 2.13
C PHE A 26 1.69 20.01 2.36
N PHE A 27 2.04 20.24 3.63
CA PHE A 27 2.90 21.36 4.05
C PHE A 27 4.07 20.95 4.94
N ALA A 28 4.35 19.65 5.10
CA ALA A 28 5.61 19.27 5.73
C ALA A 28 6.77 19.95 5.00
N GLY A 29 7.62 20.64 5.78
CA GLY A 29 8.82 21.26 5.25
C GLY A 29 9.69 20.24 4.52
N GLN A 30 10.38 20.69 3.49
CA GLN A 30 11.31 19.83 2.76
C GLN A 30 12.55 19.59 3.63
N GLY A 31 12.88 18.33 3.83
CA GLY A 31 14.09 17.87 4.50
C GLY A 31 14.92 17.02 3.55
N GLN A 32 16.20 16.86 3.86
CA GLN A 32 17.07 15.96 3.11
C GLN A 32 17.25 14.63 3.84
N SER A 33 17.09 13.54 3.10
CA SER A 33 17.56 12.21 3.48
C SER A 33 18.75 11.80 2.61
N PHE A 34 19.43 10.73 3.00
CA PHE A 34 20.55 10.15 2.26
C PHE A 34 20.27 8.67 2.05
N ASP A 35 19.78 8.35 0.85
CA ASP A 35 19.25 7.03 0.55
C ASP A 35 20.26 6.23 -0.29
N PRO A 36 20.42 4.91 -0.05
CA PRO A 36 21.28 4.07 -0.86
C PRO A 36 20.63 3.83 -2.24
N LEU A 37 21.10 4.51 -3.27
CA LEU A 37 20.51 4.51 -4.62
C LEU A 37 21.55 4.16 -5.69
N VAL A 38 21.07 3.67 -6.83
CA VAL A 38 21.89 3.30 -7.99
C VAL A 38 21.51 4.17 -9.17
N ASP A 39 22.48 4.93 -9.72
CA ASP A 39 22.31 5.69 -10.97
C ASP A 39 22.30 4.74 -12.18
N PRO A 40 21.17 4.57 -12.90
CA PRO A 40 21.10 3.69 -14.06
C PRO A 40 22.07 4.08 -15.18
N CYS A 41 22.40 5.37 -15.30
CA CYS A 41 23.29 5.88 -16.35
C CYS A 41 24.76 5.47 -16.14
N VAL A 42 25.18 5.17 -14.90
CA VAL A 42 26.52 4.65 -14.62
C VAL A 42 26.66 3.20 -15.09
N ALA A 43 25.61 2.40 -14.88
CA ALA A 43 25.58 1.01 -15.33
C ALA A 43 25.41 0.89 -16.85
N ASN A 44 24.58 1.76 -17.44
CA ASN A 44 24.35 1.78 -18.88
C ASN A 44 24.24 3.22 -19.42
N PRO A 45 25.35 3.81 -19.91
CA PRO A 45 25.37 5.18 -20.42
C PRO A 45 24.64 5.35 -21.75
N THR A 46 24.15 4.27 -22.37
CA THR A 46 23.39 4.32 -23.64
C THR A 46 21.89 4.51 -23.44
N LEU A 47 21.41 4.52 -22.19
CA LEU A 47 20.01 4.79 -21.89
C LEU A 47 19.60 6.20 -22.35
N PRO A 48 18.32 6.40 -22.71
CA PRO A 48 17.79 7.71 -23.09
C PRO A 48 18.05 8.76 -22.01
N ASN A 49 18.41 9.98 -22.39
CA ASN A 49 18.64 11.14 -21.49
C ASN A 49 19.80 11.00 -20.50
N CYS A 50 20.60 9.94 -20.59
CA CYS A 50 21.82 9.87 -19.81
C CYS A 50 22.82 10.94 -20.24
N PRO A 51 23.49 11.62 -19.28
CA PRO A 51 24.57 12.53 -19.62
C PRO A 51 25.74 11.74 -20.21
N ALA A 52 26.48 12.37 -21.13
CA ALA A 52 27.61 11.74 -21.84
C ALA A 52 28.70 11.16 -20.91
N HIS A 53 28.81 11.69 -19.69
CA HIS A 53 29.71 11.23 -18.63
C HIS A 53 28.94 11.09 -17.31
N ALA A 54 28.02 10.13 -17.24
CA ALA A 54 27.40 9.75 -15.98
C ALA A 54 28.46 9.12 -15.07
N THR A 55 28.74 9.77 -13.95
CA THR A 55 29.63 9.29 -12.90
C THR A 55 28.87 9.38 -11.59
N GLN A 56 29.02 8.39 -10.72
CA GLN A 56 28.46 8.45 -9.37
C GLN A 56 29.46 7.80 -8.42
N THR A 57 30.17 8.62 -7.65
CA THR A 57 31.25 8.16 -6.76
C THR A 57 30.75 7.73 -5.39
N VAL A 58 29.55 8.19 -5.00
CA VAL A 58 28.89 7.86 -3.73
C VAL A 58 27.60 7.07 -3.96
N THR A 59 27.35 6.07 -3.11
CA THR A 59 26.15 5.22 -3.18
C THR A 59 24.97 5.74 -2.35
N GLN A 60 25.21 6.66 -1.42
CA GLN A 60 24.16 7.38 -0.70
C GLN A 60 23.94 8.74 -1.35
N LEU A 61 22.78 8.93 -1.96
CA LEU A 61 22.44 10.16 -2.66
C LEU A 61 21.53 11.03 -1.79
N PRO A 62 21.69 12.36 -1.84
CA PRO A 62 20.74 13.27 -1.22
C PRO A 62 19.37 13.16 -1.92
N VAL A 63 18.33 13.04 -1.10
CA VAL A 63 16.93 13.02 -1.55
C VAL A 63 16.17 14.06 -0.76
N THR A 64 15.52 14.98 -1.45
CA THR A 64 14.63 15.96 -0.85
C THR A 64 13.24 15.37 -0.69
N VAL A 65 12.82 15.14 0.55
CA VAL A 65 11.50 14.61 0.93
C VAL A 65 10.68 15.67 1.62
N GLY A 66 9.35 15.63 1.49
CA GLY A 66 8.47 16.61 2.12
C GLY A 66 7.03 16.56 1.63
N GLY A 67 6.24 17.53 2.07
CA GLY A 67 4.84 17.65 1.70
C GLY A 67 4.65 18.07 0.23
N ASN A 68 3.43 17.88 -0.27
CA ASN A 68 3.05 18.24 -1.63
C ASN A 68 1.65 18.88 -1.65
N ALA A 69 1.58 20.13 -2.11
CA ALA A 69 0.33 20.88 -2.21
C ALA A 69 -0.67 20.30 -3.23
N ASN A 70 -0.21 19.46 -4.16
CA ASN A 70 -1.03 18.90 -5.24
C ASN A 70 -1.68 17.56 -4.89
N LEU A 71 -1.65 17.14 -3.62
CA LEU A 71 -2.28 15.90 -3.20
C LEU A 71 -3.80 15.96 -3.32
N THR A 72 -4.37 14.82 -3.70
CA THR A 72 -5.80 14.59 -3.80
C THR A 72 -6.24 13.58 -2.74
N PRO A 73 -7.52 13.58 -2.33
CA PRO A 73 -8.01 12.61 -1.33
C PRO A 73 -7.85 11.15 -1.77
N GLU A 74 -7.57 10.28 -0.80
CA GLU A 74 -7.64 8.83 -0.96
C GLU A 74 -9.10 8.39 -0.83
N ARG A 75 -9.49 7.34 -1.56
CA ARG A 75 -10.84 6.76 -1.50
C ARG A 75 -10.78 5.34 -0.99
N ALA A 76 -11.66 4.97 -0.07
CA ALA A 76 -11.80 3.61 0.43
C ALA A 76 -13.16 3.03 0.04
N ILE A 77 -13.17 1.79 -0.42
CA ILE A 77 -14.38 1.01 -0.69
C ILE A 77 -14.30 -0.26 0.15
N SER A 78 -15.27 -0.46 1.03
CA SER A 78 -15.34 -1.64 1.88
C SER A 78 -16.60 -2.44 1.55
N ARG A 79 -16.43 -3.74 1.36
CA ARG A 79 -17.50 -4.69 1.06
C ARG A 79 -17.35 -5.86 2.02
N THR A 80 -18.43 -6.20 2.71
CA THR A 80 -18.45 -7.35 3.61
C THR A 80 -19.69 -8.16 3.34
N ILE A 81 -19.54 -9.49 3.30
CA ILE A 81 -20.65 -10.44 3.27
C ILE A 81 -20.35 -11.55 4.27
N GLY A 82 -21.34 -11.92 5.06
CA GLY A 82 -21.13 -12.92 6.08
C GLY A 82 -22.41 -13.44 6.68
N PHE A 83 -22.26 -14.32 7.65
CA PHE A 83 -23.36 -14.91 8.37
C PHE A 83 -23.03 -15.08 9.85
N VAL A 84 -24.10 -15.20 10.63
CA VAL A 84 -24.08 -15.64 12.03
C VAL A 84 -25.01 -16.83 12.12
N TYR A 85 -24.52 -17.93 12.70
CA TYR A 85 -25.25 -19.17 12.88
C TYR A 85 -25.25 -19.58 14.36
N SER A 86 -26.46 -19.74 14.89
CA SER A 86 -26.76 -20.02 16.29
C SER A 86 -27.71 -21.23 16.37
N PRO A 87 -27.19 -22.46 16.22
CA PRO A 87 -28.02 -23.67 16.13
C PRO A 87 -28.78 -23.95 17.42
N THR A 88 -30.09 -24.23 17.30
CA THR A 88 -30.93 -24.56 18.48
C THR A 88 -30.63 -25.94 19.08
N TYR A 89 -29.96 -26.83 18.34
CA TYR A 89 -29.59 -28.18 18.80
C TYR A 89 -28.26 -28.22 19.57
N ILE A 90 -27.48 -27.13 19.57
CA ILE A 90 -26.29 -26.96 20.40
C ILE A 90 -26.45 -25.62 21.16
N PRO A 91 -27.23 -25.58 22.25
CA PRO A 91 -27.46 -24.36 22.99
C PRO A 91 -26.15 -23.74 23.49
N GLY A 92 -26.00 -22.43 23.31
CA GLY A 92 -24.81 -21.70 23.72
C GLY A 92 -23.67 -21.70 22.71
N PHE A 93 -23.82 -22.33 21.53
CA PHE A 93 -22.88 -22.22 20.43
C PHE A 93 -23.30 -21.16 19.42
N ASP A 94 -22.37 -20.28 19.08
CA ASP A 94 -22.51 -19.28 18.03
C ASP A 94 -21.26 -19.31 17.14
N VAL A 95 -21.45 -19.27 15.83
CA VAL A 95 -20.37 -19.08 14.87
C VAL A 95 -20.72 -17.94 13.93
N SER A 96 -19.75 -17.09 13.63
CA SER A 96 -19.89 -16.12 12.56
C SER A 96 -18.69 -16.14 11.64
N ALA A 97 -18.92 -15.85 10.37
CA ALA A 97 -17.88 -15.73 9.37
C ALA A 97 -18.22 -14.57 8.43
N ASP A 98 -17.27 -13.69 8.22
CA ASP A 98 -17.35 -12.55 7.32
C ASP A 98 -16.23 -12.61 6.30
N TYR A 99 -16.60 -12.58 5.02
CA TYR A 99 -15.68 -12.25 3.97
C TYR A 99 -15.62 -10.74 3.82
N TYR A 100 -14.44 -10.16 4.02
CA TYR A 100 -14.19 -8.74 3.81
C TYR A 100 -13.37 -8.52 2.54
N LYS A 101 -13.63 -7.39 1.88
CA LYS A 101 -12.84 -6.85 0.79
C LYS A 101 -12.76 -5.34 0.93
N VAL A 102 -11.54 -4.84 1.06
CA VAL A 102 -11.25 -3.42 1.21
C VAL A 102 -10.30 -2.98 0.11
N GLU A 103 -10.65 -1.89 -0.55
CA GLU A 103 -9.89 -1.28 -1.63
C GLU A 103 -9.66 0.19 -1.31
N VAL A 104 -8.39 0.60 -1.26
CA VAL A 104 -7.95 1.99 -1.16
C VAL A 104 -7.40 2.39 -2.51
N VAL A 105 -7.97 3.44 -3.08
CA VAL A 105 -7.60 4.00 -4.37
C VAL A 105 -6.93 5.34 -4.16
N ASN A 106 -5.92 5.64 -4.98
CA ASN A 106 -5.22 6.91 -4.99
C ASN A 106 -4.46 7.14 -3.66
N ALA A 107 -3.83 6.09 -3.14
CA ALA A 107 -3.21 6.08 -1.83
C ALA A 107 -2.08 7.13 -1.74
N ILE A 108 -1.96 7.87 -0.64
CA ILE A 108 -0.90 8.85 -0.44
C ILE A 108 0.30 8.13 0.15
N SER A 109 1.41 8.14 -0.58
CA SER A 109 2.68 7.58 -0.10
C SER A 109 3.66 8.69 0.27
N PRO A 110 4.24 8.66 1.48
CA PRO A 110 5.39 9.49 1.82
C PRO A 110 6.55 9.21 0.87
N GLY A 111 7.14 10.26 0.29
CA GLY A 111 8.19 10.08 -0.71
C GLY A 111 7.69 9.66 -2.10
N GLY A 112 6.37 9.56 -2.30
CA GLY A 112 5.75 9.27 -3.60
C GLY A 112 6.08 7.87 -4.10
N ILE A 113 6.51 7.74 -5.35
CA ILE A 113 6.93 6.47 -5.95
C ILE A 113 8.31 6.00 -5.43
N GLY A 114 9.01 6.81 -4.65
CA GLY A 114 10.34 6.53 -4.12
C GLY A 114 11.47 6.91 -5.08
N PRO A 115 12.64 7.33 -4.55
CA PRO A 115 13.67 7.98 -5.35
C PRO A 115 14.37 7.04 -6.36
N GLN A 116 14.50 5.73 -6.07
CA GLN A 116 15.03 4.78 -7.06
C GLN A 116 14.09 4.65 -8.27
N ASN A 117 12.78 4.59 -8.03
CA ASN A 117 11.79 4.51 -9.11
C ASN A 117 11.78 5.81 -9.94
N ILE A 118 11.97 6.98 -9.31
CA ILE A 118 12.14 8.25 -10.04
C ILE A 118 13.34 8.16 -11.01
N LEU A 119 14.49 7.65 -10.54
CA LEU A 119 15.67 7.44 -11.40
C LEU A 119 15.38 6.47 -12.55
N ASP A 120 14.82 5.31 -12.22
CA ASP A 120 14.55 4.27 -13.19
C ASP A 120 13.54 4.73 -14.27
N PHE A 121 12.54 5.53 -13.89
CA PHE A 121 11.51 6.03 -14.83
C PHE A 121 12.04 7.13 -15.74
N CYS A 122 12.92 7.99 -15.23
CA CYS A 122 13.57 9.01 -16.04
C CYS A 122 14.40 8.41 -17.18
N TYR A 123 15.15 7.34 -16.91
CA TYR A 123 16.03 6.70 -17.89
C TYR A 123 15.40 5.51 -18.62
N SER A 124 14.09 5.32 -18.44
CA SER A 124 13.29 4.36 -19.20
C SER A 124 12.91 4.90 -20.59
N ALA A 125 12.34 4.05 -21.45
CA ALA A 125 11.87 4.49 -22.76
C ALA A 125 10.73 5.54 -22.72
N VAL A 126 10.02 5.70 -21.60
CA VAL A 126 8.95 6.73 -21.45
C VAL A 126 9.51 8.11 -21.12
N ASN A 127 10.69 8.18 -20.48
CA ASN A 127 11.29 9.43 -20.03
C ASN A 127 10.38 10.27 -19.09
N LEU A 128 9.90 9.66 -18.01
CA LEU A 128 9.02 10.32 -17.03
C LEU A 128 9.80 10.91 -15.86
N ASP A 129 9.30 12.01 -15.31
CA ASP A 129 9.76 12.58 -14.04
C ASP A 129 11.25 12.97 -13.95
N CYS A 130 11.97 13.08 -15.07
CA CYS A 130 13.36 13.53 -15.08
C CYS A 130 13.58 14.93 -14.50
N SER A 131 12.56 15.78 -14.49
CA SER A 131 12.62 17.11 -13.86
C SER A 131 12.79 17.05 -12.34
N LEU A 132 12.54 15.89 -11.72
CA LEU A 132 12.74 15.66 -10.30
C LEU A 132 14.20 15.33 -9.95
N ILE A 133 15.07 15.12 -10.94
CA ILE A 133 16.48 14.75 -10.73
C ILE A 133 17.35 15.95 -11.04
N GLN A 134 18.19 16.34 -10.08
CA GLN A 134 19.21 17.36 -10.27
C GLN A 134 20.58 16.70 -10.39
N ARG A 135 21.37 17.14 -11.37
CA ARG A 135 22.75 16.73 -11.55
C ARG A 135 23.69 17.94 -11.55
N SER A 136 24.92 17.74 -11.12
CA SER A 136 25.97 18.75 -11.22
C SER A 136 26.27 19.06 -12.70
N ASN A 137 26.44 20.34 -13.03
CA ASN A 137 26.86 20.84 -14.35
C ASN A 137 26.00 20.39 -15.55
N ALA A 138 24.77 20.90 -15.66
CA ALA A 138 23.86 20.71 -16.81
C ALA A 138 24.35 21.23 -18.19
N ASN A 139 25.63 21.61 -18.32
CA ASN A 139 26.26 22.05 -19.57
C ASN A 139 27.18 20.95 -20.14
N TYR A 140 26.58 19.90 -20.70
CA TYR A 140 27.03 18.88 -21.68
C TYR A 140 28.50 18.37 -21.77
N LYS A 141 29.49 18.80 -20.98
CA LYS A 141 30.90 18.38 -21.15
C LYS A 141 31.73 18.15 -19.88
N THR A 142 31.14 18.13 -18.68
CA THR A 142 31.87 17.70 -17.48
C THR A 142 30.93 17.10 -16.44
N ASN A 143 31.11 15.79 -16.21
CA ASN A 143 30.69 14.93 -15.10
C ASN A 143 29.42 15.34 -14.35
N GLY A 144 28.31 14.64 -14.63
CA GLY A 144 27.02 14.89 -13.98
C GLY A 144 26.73 13.85 -12.91
N GLU A 145 27.21 14.09 -11.70
CA GLU A 145 26.79 13.34 -10.50
C GLU A 145 25.37 13.79 -10.10
N ILE A 146 24.58 12.89 -9.55
CA ILE A 146 23.27 13.25 -9.00
C ILE A 146 23.50 14.06 -7.71
N THR A 147 22.96 15.28 -7.67
CA THR A 147 23.12 16.22 -6.55
C THR A 147 21.88 16.35 -5.70
N ASP A 148 20.71 15.99 -6.22
CA ASP A 148 19.45 15.89 -5.47
C ASP A 148 18.41 15.11 -6.27
N ILE A 149 17.51 14.43 -5.56
CA ILE A 149 16.30 13.83 -6.11
C ILE A 149 15.11 14.34 -5.30
N LEU A 150 14.15 14.98 -5.98
CA LEU A 150 12.95 15.50 -5.35
C LEU A 150 11.88 14.39 -5.25
N SER A 151 11.73 13.82 -4.06
CA SER A 151 10.78 12.74 -3.75
C SER A 151 9.75 13.23 -2.74
N LEU A 152 8.82 14.08 -3.18
CA LEU A 152 7.74 14.59 -2.32
C LEU A 152 6.61 13.57 -2.17
N ASN A 153 5.74 13.77 -1.19
CA ASN A 153 4.52 12.96 -1.04
C ASN A 153 3.70 12.99 -2.32
N GLN A 154 3.17 11.84 -2.76
CA GLN A 154 2.34 11.75 -3.95
C GLN A 154 1.22 10.73 -3.76
N ASN A 155 0.12 10.93 -4.48
CA ASN A 155 -0.86 9.87 -4.65
C ASN A 155 -0.30 8.81 -5.59
N VAL A 156 -0.06 7.61 -5.07
CA VAL A 156 0.49 6.48 -5.80
C VAL A 156 -0.42 5.26 -5.62
N GLY A 157 -0.82 4.68 -6.75
CA GLY A 157 -1.54 3.40 -6.82
C GLY A 157 -2.65 3.20 -5.78
N GLY A 158 -2.66 2.04 -5.15
CA GLY A 158 -3.73 1.61 -4.25
C GLY A 158 -3.37 0.41 -3.38
N ILE A 159 -4.27 0.05 -2.48
CA ILE A 159 -4.14 -1.10 -1.60
C ILE A 159 -5.42 -1.91 -1.68
N LYS A 160 -5.32 -3.20 -1.96
CA LYS A 160 -6.45 -4.12 -1.96
C LYS A 160 -6.17 -5.24 -0.96
N THR A 161 -7.07 -5.41 0.00
CA THR A 161 -7.00 -6.50 0.98
C THR A 161 -8.32 -7.25 1.02
N GLU A 162 -8.27 -8.57 1.01
CA GLU A 162 -9.46 -9.42 1.14
C GLU A 162 -9.15 -10.69 1.93
N GLY A 163 -10.13 -11.15 2.69
CA GLY A 163 -9.93 -12.21 3.67
C GLY A 163 -11.21 -12.62 4.38
N TRP A 164 -11.05 -13.50 5.36
CA TRP A 164 -12.10 -14.00 6.22
C TRP A 164 -11.82 -13.64 7.67
N ASP A 165 -12.85 -13.17 8.37
CA ASP A 165 -12.88 -13.09 9.82
C ASP A 165 -13.91 -14.09 10.35
N VAL A 166 -13.49 -14.97 11.25
CA VAL A 166 -14.31 -16.03 11.82
C VAL A 166 -14.27 -15.94 13.33
N ASN A 167 -15.44 -15.93 13.96
CA ASN A 167 -15.59 -15.96 15.41
C ASN A 167 -16.37 -17.21 15.81
N LEU A 168 -15.84 -17.92 16.80
CA LEU A 168 -16.43 -19.09 17.41
C LEU A 168 -16.67 -18.79 18.89
N ASP A 169 -17.90 -18.95 19.34
CA ASP A 169 -18.30 -18.72 20.70
C ASP A 169 -19.04 -19.95 21.24
N TYR A 170 -18.65 -20.41 22.41
CA TYR A 170 -19.36 -21.48 23.10
C TYR A 170 -19.47 -21.22 24.59
N ARG A 171 -20.70 -21.06 25.06
CA ARG A 171 -21.05 -20.99 26.47
C ARG A 171 -21.50 -22.36 26.95
N PHE A 172 -20.78 -22.91 27.91
CA PHE A 172 -21.15 -24.18 28.53
C PHE A 172 -22.42 -24.03 29.37
N PRO A 173 -23.18 -25.11 29.56
CA PRO A 173 -24.25 -25.14 30.54
C PRO A 173 -23.73 -24.75 31.93
N SER A 174 -24.56 -24.06 32.71
CA SER A 174 -24.18 -23.63 34.04
C SER A 174 -23.86 -24.84 34.93
N THR A 175 -22.72 -24.78 35.62
CA THR A 175 -22.29 -25.86 36.51
C THR A 175 -22.22 -25.35 37.95
N PRO A 176 -22.31 -26.24 38.96
CA PRO A 176 -22.18 -25.83 40.36
C PRO A 176 -20.84 -25.16 40.71
N ILE A 177 -19.82 -25.37 39.87
CA ILE A 177 -18.48 -24.81 40.06
C ILE A 177 -18.26 -23.51 39.27
N GLY A 178 -19.25 -23.06 38.49
CA GLY A 178 -19.21 -21.81 37.73
C GLY A 178 -19.78 -21.91 36.31
N ASP A 179 -19.80 -20.76 35.63
CA ASP A 179 -20.14 -20.64 34.22
C ASP A 179 -18.85 -20.56 33.39
N PHE A 180 -18.74 -21.43 32.39
CA PHE A 180 -17.59 -21.49 31.51
C PHE A 180 -17.95 -21.01 30.10
N LYS A 181 -16.99 -20.35 29.45
CA LYS A 181 -17.12 -19.86 28.09
C LYS A 181 -15.80 -20.03 27.35
N ILE A 182 -15.87 -20.45 26.09
CA ILE A 182 -14.76 -20.40 25.13
C ILE A 182 -15.15 -19.41 24.04
N ASN A 183 -14.20 -18.57 23.66
CA ASN A 183 -14.29 -17.72 22.49
C ASN A 183 -12.98 -17.84 21.69
N ALA A 184 -13.08 -17.82 20.36
CA ALA A 184 -11.93 -17.81 19.47
C ALA A 184 -12.22 -16.91 18.26
N ASP A 185 -11.31 -15.97 18.02
CA ASP A 185 -11.31 -15.07 16.87
C ASP A 185 -10.17 -15.44 15.90
N LEU A 186 -10.51 -15.63 14.64
CA LEU A 186 -9.59 -16.09 13.59
C LEU A 186 -9.68 -15.16 12.38
N THR A 187 -8.56 -14.55 12.00
CA THR A 187 -8.47 -13.76 10.78
C THR A 187 -7.53 -14.43 9.77
N PHE A 188 -8.04 -14.64 8.56
CA PHE A 188 -7.28 -15.15 7.43
C PHE A 188 -7.26 -14.14 6.29
N THR A 189 -6.09 -13.57 6.04
CA THR A 189 -5.90 -12.65 4.92
C THR A 189 -5.51 -13.46 3.69
N GLN A 190 -6.39 -13.48 2.68
CA GLN A 190 -6.15 -14.20 1.43
C GLN A 190 -5.15 -13.44 0.57
N ASN A 191 -5.52 -12.23 0.18
CA ASN A 191 -4.71 -11.40 -0.70
C ASN A 191 -4.49 -10.05 -0.04
N PHE A 192 -3.23 -9.64 -0.02
CA PHE A 192 -2.83 -8.27 0.27
C PHE A 192 -2.01 -7.77 -0.91
N VAL A 193 -2.62 -6.91 -1.73
CA VAL A 193 -2.03 -6.36 -2.94
C VAL A 193 -1.79 -4.88 -2.73
N THR A 194 -0.55 -4.45 -2.85
CA THR A 194 -0.23 -3.02 -3.02
C THR A 194 0.05 -2.78 -4.48
N SER A 195 -0.55 -1.73 -5.03
CA SER A 195 -0.25 -1.26 -6.36
C SER A 195 0.47 0.07 -6.32
N PHE A 196 1.39 0.24 -7.25
CA PHE A 196 2.18 1.45 -7.44
C PHE A 196 2.33 1.70 -8.94
N LEU A 197 2.35 2.97 -9.31
CA LEU A 197 2.61 3.35 -10.69
C LEU A 197 4.10 3.19 -10.96
N GLY A 198 4.45 2.55 -12.08
CA GLY A 198 5.81 2.54 -12.56
C GLY A 198 5.97 2.30 -14.05
N VAL A 199 7.17 1.94 -14.52
CA VAL A 199 7.43 1.55 -15.92
C VAL A 199 7.86 0.10 -16.05
N ASN A 200 7.30 -0.63 -17.01
CA ASN A 200 7.72 -1.99 -17.34
C ASN A 200 9.11 -2.01 -18.04
N PRO A 201 9.73 -3.20 -18.24
CA PRO A 201 11.03 -3.30 -18.93
C PRO A 201 11.06 -2.74 -20.35
N GLN A 202 9.90 -2.52 -20.97
CA GLN A 202 9.73 -1.88 -22.28
C GLN A 202 9.61 -0.35 -22.18
N GLY A 203 9.70 0.21 -20.97
CA GLY A 203 9.47 1.61 -20.70
C GLY A 203 8.08 2.02 -21.14
N VAL A 204 7.05 1.41 -20.54
CA VAL A 204 5.64 1.81 -20.66
C VAL A 204 5.10 2.01 -19.24
N PRO A 205 4.34 3.10 -18.95
CA PRO A 205 3.72 3.28 -17.65
C PRO A 205 2.75 2.13 -17.37
N THR A 206 2.98 1.40 -16.29
CA THR A 206 2.21 0.24 -15.87
C THR A 206 2.01 0.28 -14.37
N GLU A 207 0.82 -0.12 -13.94
CA GLU A 207 0.55 -0.40 -12.53
C GLU A 207 1.22 -1.73 -12.16
N PHE A 208 2.14 -1.68 -11.20
CA PHE A 208 2.76 -2.86 -10.63
C PHE A 208 2.02 -3.27 -9.37
N THR A 209 1.70 -4.55 -9.26
CA THR A 209 1.07 -5.12 -8.09
C THR A 209 2.06 -6.01 -7.36
N LYS A 210 2.30 -5.72 -6.08
CA LYS A 210 2.97 -6.65 -5.17
C LYS A 210 1.91 -7.38 -4.36
N GLU A 211 1.79 -8.68 -4.60
CA GLU A 211 0.86 -9.54 -3.88
C GLU A 211 1.59 -10.29 -2.77
N VAL A 212 1.06 -10.21 -1.55
CA VAL A 212 1.41 -11.08 -0.43
C VAL A 212 0.18 -11.93 -0.14
N ALA A 213 0.27 -13.23 -0.43
CA ALA A 213 -0.81 -14.18 -0.20
C ALA A 213 -0.61 -14.93 1.13
N GLY A 214 -1.69 -15.12 1.89
CA GLY A 214 -1.81 -16.16 2.91
C GLY A 214 -1.11 -15.92 4.25
N SER A 215 -1.61 -15.00 5.07
CA SER A 215 -1.24 -14.91 6.49
C SER A 215 -2.44 -15.18 7.40
N VAL A 216 -2.30 -16.14 8.31
CA VAL A 216 -3.23 -16.38 9.42
C VAL A 216 -2.72 -15.61 10.62
N THR A 217 -3.46 -14.61 11.07
CA THR A 217 -3.17 -13.93 12.33
C THR A 217 -4.28 -14.29 13.31
N SER A 218 -3.95 -15.03 14.35
CA SER A 218 -4.85 -15.28 15.49
C SER A 218 -4.72 -14.11 16.45
N LEU A 219 -5.84 -13.49 16.83
CA LEU A 219 -5.90 -12.59 17.98
C LEU A 219 -6.65 -13.34 19.09
N ILE A 220 -5.96 -13.44 20.24
CA ILE A 220 -6.35 -14.18 21.46
C ILE A 220 -7.68 -13.70 22.01
#